data_AF-A0A7X6NLA1-F1
#
_entry.id   AF-A0A7X6NLA1-F1
#
_cell.length_a   1.000
_cell.length_b   1.000
_cell.length_c   1.000
_cell.angle_alpha   90.00
_cell.angle_beta   90.00
_cell.angle_gamma   90.00
#
_symmetry.space_group_name_H-M   'P 1'
#
loop_
_entity.id
_entity.type
_entity.pdbx_description
1 polymer ?
#
loop_
_entity_poly.entity_id
_entity_poly.type
_entity_poly.pdbx_seq_one_letter_code
_entity_poly.pdbx_strand_id
1 'polypeptide(L)'
;MTNSKALFYPTIEINNENWLKANLLFWDEIHTIVPESFPRPYANRTTSILSERQILKPELVNPDHYAVRELSDNLLEFLNTEEGYNLIWQGNDLHGIHRDKMARIHHDKLSERLFRLHPSKLSHELRYILEDNIDSEWF
;
A
#
# COMPACT_ATOMS: atom_id res chain seq x y z
N MET A 1 7.57 -1.88 30.18
CA MET A 1 8.33 -1.95 28.92
C MET A 1 7.37 -1.58 27.81
N THR A 2 7.59 -0.48 27.11
CA THR A 2 6.79 -0.10 25.95
C THR A 2 7.35 -0.86 24.75
N ASN A 3 6.68 -1.93 24.30
CA ASN A 3 7.06 -2.67 23.09
C ASN A 3 7.08 -1.70 21.90
N SER A 4 8.23 -1.51 21.27
CA SER A 4 8.35 -0.66 20.09
C SER A 4 8.03 -1.48 18.84
N LYS A 5 7.08 -1.02 18.03
CA LYS A 5 6.65 -1.71 16.81
C LYS A 5 6.73 -0.79 15.59
N ALA A 6 7.26 -1.31 14.50
CA ALA A 6 7.23 -0.65 13.19
C ALA A 6 6.29 -1.36 12.24
N LEU A 7 5.67 -0.60 11.32
CA LEU A 7 4.93 -1.13 10.18
C LEU A 7 5.74 -0.86 8.90
N PHE A 8 6.09 -1.93 8.18
CA PHE A 8 6.68 -1.85 6.86
C PHE A 8 5.60 -2.06 5.79
N TYR A 9 5.48 -1.08 4.90
CA TYR A 9 4.46 -0.98 3.86
C TYR A 9 5.08 -0.26 2.64
N PRO A 10 4.74 -0.61 1.38
CA PRO A 10 3.57 -1.39 0.92
C PRO A 10 3.78 -2.88 0.67
N THR A 11 5.02 -3.34 0.49
CA THR A 11 5.29 -4.73 0.08
C THR A 11 5.24 -5.69 1.26
N ILE A 12 5.01 -6.98 0.97
CA ILE A 12 5.08 -8.07 1.97
C ILE A 12 6.54 -8.45 2.21
N GLU A 13 7.30 -8.62 1.13
CA GLU A 13 8.72 -8.95 1.20
C GLU A 13 9.56 -7.69 1.43
N ILE A 14 10.58 -7.81 2.29
CA ILE A 14 11.53 -6.72 2.60
C ILE A 14 12.85 -7.05 1.90
N ASN A 15 12.98 -6.61 0.65
CA ASN A 15 14.16 -6.92 -0.17
C ASN A 15 15.42 -6.16 0.26
N ASN A 16 15.28 -5.00 0.92
CA ASN A 16 16.41 -4.20 1.38
C ASN A 16 16.90 -4.72 2.75
N GLU A 17 17.83 -5.67 2.74
CA GLU A 17 18.38 -6.23 3.97
C GLU A 17 19.09 -5.20 4.86
N ASN A 18 19.73 -4.18 4.27
CA ASN A 18 20.44 -3.16 5.04
C ASN A 18 19.46 -2.30 5.84
N TRP A 19 18.34 -1.92 5.20
CA TRP A 19 17.25 -1.25 5.87
C TRP A 19 16.69 -2.11 7.01
N LEU A 20 16.47 -3.40 6.75
CA LEU A 20 15.92 -4.32 7.75
C LEU A 20 16.85 -4.44 8.97
N LYS A 21 18.14 -4.71 8.74
CA LYS A 21 19.16 -4.81 9.81
C LYS A 21 19.26 -3.54 10.63
N ALA A 22 19.21 -2.37 10.00
CA ALA A 22 19.26 -1.08 10.70
C ALA A 22 18.02 -0.86 11.58
N ASN A 23 16.82 -1.22 11.09
CA ASN A 23 15.58 -1.05 11.84
C ASN A 23 15.47 -1.98 13.05
N LEU A 24 16.07 -3.18 12.97
CA LEU A 24 16.12 -4.12 14.09
C LEU A 24 16.91 -3.60 15.31
N LEU A 25 17.66 -2.51 15.17
CA LEU A 25 18.33 -1.85 16.31
C LEU A 25 17.38 -1.00 17.15
N PHE A 26 16.22 -0.63 16.59
CA PHE A 26 15.28 0.31 17.20
C PHE A 26 13.93 -0.31 17.55
N TRP A 27 13.50 -1.32 16.78
CA TRP A 27 12.18 -1.92 16.87
C TRP A 27 12.25 -3.36 17.37
N ASP A 28 11.44 -3.67 18.38
CA ASP A 28 11.29 -5.04 18.89
C ASP A 28 10.57 -5.93 17.86
N GLU A 29 9.58 -5.36 17.16
CA GLU A 29 8.79 -6.03 16.14
C GLU A 29 8.66 -5.18 14.89
N ILE A 30 8.75 -5.81 13.73
CA ILE A 30 8.41 -5.23 12.44
C ILE A 30 7.22 -5.99 11.89
N HIS A 31 6.19 -5.26 11.51
CA HIS A 31 4.96 -5.79 10.96
C HIS A 31 4.86 -5.51 9.47
N THR A 32 4.28 -6.42 8.70
CA THR A 32 3.87 -6.14 7.31
C THR A 32 2.41 -6.48 7.15
N ILE A 33 1.67 -5.70 6.35
CA ILE A 33 0.29 -6.04 6.00
C ILE A 33 0.33 -7.21 5.02
N VAL A 34 -0.33 -8.32 5.33
CA VAL A 34 -0.36 -9.53 4.48
C VAL A 34 -1.83 -9.93 4.27
N PRO A 35 -2.29 -10.13 3.03
CA PRO A 35 -3.65 -10.57 2.82
C PRO A 35 -3.82 -12.02 3.31
N GLU A 36 -4.98 -12.34 3.90
CA GLU A 36 -5.29 -13.70 4.38
C GLU A 36 -5.17 -14.76 3.28
N SER A 37 -5.41 -14.38 2.02
CA SER A 37 -5.24 -15.24 0.85
C SER A 37 -3.77 -15.61 0.53
N PHE A 38 -2.79 -15.03 1.24
CA PHE A 38 -1.36 -15.25 1.02
C PHE A 38 -0.69 -15.90 2.25
N PRO A 39 -0.86 -17.22 2.45
CA PRO A 39 -0.52 -17.90 3.70
C PRO A 39 0.98 -18.11 3.93
N ARG A 40 1.83 -17.88 2.94
CA ARG A 40 3.28 -18.07 3.03
C ARG A 40 4.03 -16.78 2.67
N PRO A 41 3.98 -15.75 3.53
CA PRO A 41 4.80 -14.55 3.38
C PRO A 41 6.29 -14.85 3.62
N TYR A 42 7.15 -13.94 3.16
CA TYR A 42 8.60 -13.95 3.43
C TYR A 42 9.36 -15.12 2.78
N ALA A 43 9.59 -15.03 1.47
CA ALA A 43 10.30 -16.03 0.69
C ALA A 43 11.83 -15.93 0.84
N ASN A 44 12.35 -14.75 1.14
CA ASN A 44 13.79 -14.55 1.28
C ASN A 44 14.32 -15.17 2.57
N ARG A 45 15.58 -15.64 2.54
CA ARG A 45 16.23 -16.27 3.70
C ARG A 45 16.18 -15.39 4.95
N THR A 46 16.52 -14.11 4.81
CA THR A 46 16.59 -13.17 5.93
C THR A 46 15.23 -12.92 6.56
N THR A 47 14.19 -12.69 5.75
CA THR A 47 12.84 -12.41 6.23
C THR A 47 12.15 -13.66 6.79
N SER A 48 12.36 -14.84 6.20
CA SER A 48 11.94 -16.14 6.77
C SER A 48 12.52 -16.33 8.17
N ILE A 49 13.83 -16.16 8.33
CA ILE A 49 14.52 -16.33 9.62
C ILE A 49 13.97 -15.36 10.68
N LEU A 50 13.70 -14.11 10.32
CA LEU A 50 13.16 -13.12 11.25
C LEU A 50 11.70 -13.40 11.59
N SER A 51 10.94 -13.97 10.66
CA SER A 51 9.56 -14.38 10.90
C SER A 51 9.46 -15.60 11.83
N GLU A 52 10.32 -16.60 11.62
CA GLU A 52 10.47 -17.75 12.53
C GLU A 52 10.78 -17.30 13.96
N ARG A 53 11.57 -16.23 14.11
CA ARG A 53 11.92 -15.63 15.41
C ARG A 53 10.86 -14.69 15.98
N GLN A 54 9.70 -14.54 15.33
CA GLN A 54 8.65 -13.63 15.75
C GLN A 54 9.10 -12.16 15.84
N ILE A 55 10.10 -11.77 15.06
CA ILE A 55 10.55 -10.37 14.94
C ILE A 55 9.84 -9.71 13.75
N LEU A 56 9.71 -10.44 12.64
CA LEU A 56 8.95 -10.02 11.46
C LEU A 56 7.58 -10.70 11.44
N LYS A 57 6.52 -9.95 11.71
CA LYS A 57 5.16 -10.48 11.89
C LYS A 57 4.23 -10.04 10.76
N PRO A 58 3.40 -10.94 10.21
CA PRO A 58 2.33 -10.54 9.31
C PRO A 58 1.14 -9.99 10.12
N GLU A 59 0.67 -8.81 9.77
CA GLU A 59 -0.66 -8.31 10.14
C GLU A 59 -1.62 -8.69 9.04
N LEU A 60 -2.51 -9.65 9.35
CA LEU A 60 -3.41 -10.22 8.37
C LEU A 60 -4.54 -9.24 8.04
N VAL A 61 -4.78 -9.03 6.75
CA VAL A 61 -5.90 -8.24 6.26
C VAL A 61 -6.84 -9.11 5.43
N ASN A 62 -8.13 -8.97 5.71
CA ASN A 62 -9.20 -9.52 4.91
C ASN A 62 -9.95 -8.38 4.22
N PRO A 63 -9.89 -8.26 2.88
CA PRO A 63 -10.59 -7.20 2.16
C PRO A 63 -12.12 -7.27 2.31
N ASP A 64 -12.66 -8.46 2.59
CA ASP A 64 -14.10 -8.70 2.76
C ASP A 64 -14.57 -8.44 4.20
N HIS A 65 -13.65 -8.15 5.13
CA HIS A 65 -14.02 -7.83 6.51
C HIS A 65 -14.88 -6.56 6.55
N TYR A 66 -15.97 -6.58 7.32
CA TYR A 66 -16.97 -5.50 7.31
C TYR A 66 -16.36 -4.11 7.52
N ALA A 67 -15.40 -3.97 8.45
CA ALA A 67 -14.74 -2.70 8.72
C ALA A 67 -13.89 -2.20 7.54
N VAL A 68 -13.26 -3.12 6.79
CA VAL A 68 -12.47 -2.76 5.60
C VAL A 68 -13.40 -2.35 4.46
N ARG A 69 -14.54 -3.04 4.31
CA ARG A 69 -15.58 -2.68 3.36
C ARG A 69 -16.19 -1.31 3.64
N GLU A 70 -16.63 -1.07 4.88
CA GLU A 70 -17.20 0.21 5.28
C GLU A 70 -16.20 1.37 5.06
N LEU A 71 -14.92 1.17 5.41
CA LEU A 71 -13.88 2.15 5.11
C LEU A 71 -13.67 2.34 3.61
N SER A 72 -13.78 1.28 2.82
CA SER A 72 -13.69 1.35 1.36
C SER A 72 -14.83 2.18 0.78
N ASP A 73 -16.06 1.94 1.23
CA ASP A 73 -17.26 2.65 0.79
C ASP A 73 -17.16 4.14 1.14
N ASN A 74 -16.74 4.47 2.37
CA ASN A 74 -16.53 5.86 2.81
C ASN A 74 -15.42 6.55 2.00
N LEU A 75 -14.35 5.82 1.68
CA LEU A 75 -13.27 6.35 0.85
C LEU A 75 -13.76 6.60 -0.58
N LEU A 76 -14.58 5.70 -1.14
CA LEU A 76 -15.18 5.91 -2.46
C LEU A 76 -16.13 7.09 -2.49
N GLU A 77 -16.97 7.27 -1.46
CA GLU A 77 -17.81 8.46 -1.32
C GLU A 77 -16.94 9.72 -1.29
N PHE A 78 -15.88 9.72 -0.50
CA PHE A 78 -14.93 10.83 -0.42
C PHE A 78 -14.25 11.12 -1.76
N LEU A 79 -13.78 10.11 -2.48
CA LEU A 79 -13.13 10.29 -3.78
C LEU A 79 -14.07 10.89 -4.85
N ASN A 80 -15.38 10.73 -4.69
CA ASN A 80 -16.38 11.34 -5.55
C ASN A 80 -16.69 12.81 -5.20
N THR A 81 -16.14 13.36 -4.11
CA THR A 81 -16.27 14.79 -3.80
C THR A 81 -15.21 15.61 -4.54
N GLU A 82 -15.43 16.92 -4.67
CA GLU A 82 -14.44 17.81 -5.28
C GLU A 82 -13.12 17.82 -4.49
N GLU A 83 -13.18 17.70 -3.16
CA GLU A 83 -12.02 17.62 -2.29
C GLU A 83 -11.22 16.33 -2.51
N GLY A 84 -11.89 15.18 -2.63
CA GLY A 84 -11.24 13.89 -2.90
C GLY A 84 -10.60 13.85 -4.28
N TYR A 85 -11.29 14.38 -5.29
CA TYR A 85 -10.74 14.51 -6.64
C TYR A 85 -9.49 15.40 -6.65
N ASN A 86 -9.54 16.52 -5.94
CA ASN A 86 -8.40 17.42 -5.80
C ASN A 86 -7.24 16.79 -5.02
N LEU A 87 -7.49 15.94 -4.02
CA LEU A 87 -6.42 15.25 -3.26
C LEU A 87 -5.59 14.32 -4.15
N ILE A 88 -6.23 13.58 -5.05
CA ILE A 88 -5.53 12.71 -6.01
C ILE A 88 -4.74 13.55 -7.02
N TRP A 89 -5.25 14.73 -7.39
CA TRP A 89 -4.71 15.55 -8.47
C TRP A 89 -3.77 16.70 -8.09
N GLN A 90 -3.74 17.15 -6.82
CA GLN A 90 -3.01 18.34 -6.37
C GLN A 90 -1.64 18.06 -5.74
N GLY A 91 -0.99 16.93 -6.03
CA GLY A 91 0.40 16.73 -5.63
C GLY A 91 1.39 17.49 -6.53
N ASN A 92 1.30 18.82 -6.61
CA ASN A 92 2.38 19.81 -6.73
C ASN A 92 1.88 21.13 -7.34
N ASP A 93 1.90 22.17 -6.51
CA ASP A 93 1.78 23.56 -6.91
C ASP A 93 3.08 24.00 -7.61
N LEU A 94 3.25 23.61 -8.87
CA LEU A 94 4.32 24.10 -9.74
C LEU A 94 3.67 24.85 -10.90
N HIS A 95 3.70 26.18 -10.79
CA HIS A 95 3.40 27.12 -11.85
C HIS A 95 3.84 26.60 -13.24
N GLY A 96 2.87 26.37 -14.13
CA GLY A 96 3.11 26.33 -15.58
C GLY A 96 3.11 24.97 -16.28
N ILE A 97 2.72 23.86 -15.65
CA ILE A 97 2.61 22.57 -16.34
C ILE A 97 1.14 22.30 -16.71
N HIS A 98 0.88 22.12 -18.02
CA HIS A 98 -0.43 21.77 -18.58
C HIS A 98 -1.10 20.59 -17.86
N ARG A 99 -2.41 20.70 -17.63
CA ARG A 99 -3.28 19.70 -16.97
C ARG A 99 -3.04 18.27 -17.49
N ASP A 100 -2.88 18.12 -18.81
CA ASP A 100 -2.65 16.83 -19.50
C ASP A 100 -1.29 16.18 -19.20
N LYS A 101 -0.28 16.97 -18.78
CA LYS A 101 1.02 16.43 -18.37
C LYS A 101 1.04 16.06 -16.90
N MET A 102 0.26 16.76 -16.07
CA MET A 102 0.06 16.42 -14.66
C MET A 102 -0.72 15.12 -14.53
N ALA A 103 -1.73 14.93 -15.40
CA ALA A 103 -2.49 13.69 -15.56
C ALA A 103 -1.58 12.45 -15.53
N ARG A 104 -0.66 12.45 -16.48
CA ARG A 104 0.23 11.31 -16.75
C ARG A 104 1.27 11.07 -15.65
N ILE A 105 1.78 12.11 -14.99
CA ILE A 105 2.80 11.96 -13.94
C ILE A 105 2.20 11.37 -12.65
N HIS A 106 1.00 11.78 -12.27
CA HIS A 106 0.32 11.16 -11.12
C HIS A 106 -0.13 9.74 -11.45
N HIS A 107 -0.60 9.51 -12.67
CA HIS A 107 -0.92 8.17 -13.17
C HIS A 107 0.29 7.23 -13.09
N ASP A 108 1.45 7.64 -13.61
CA ASP A 108 2.67 6.82 -13.59
C ASP A 108 3.10 6.48 -12.16
N LYS A 109 2.98 7.43 -11.22
CA LYS A 109 3.36 7.22 -9.81
C LYS A 109 2.34 6.39 -9.03
N LEU A 110 1.05 6.60 -9.30
CA LEU A 110 -0.03 5.84 -8.68
C LEU A 110 0.03 4.38 -9.15
N SER A 111 0.20 4.17 -10.46
CA SER A 111 0.35 2.84 -11.06
C SER A 111 1.59 2.14 -10.51
N GLU A 112 2.77 2.77 -10.47
CA GLU A 112 3.99 2.19 -9.91
C GLU A 112 3.84 1.79 -8.43
N ARG A 113 3.03 2.52 -7.65
CA ARG A 113 2.72 2.17 -6.25
C ARG A 113 1.71 1.04 -6.15
N LEU A 114 0.67 1.03 -6.98
CA LEU A 114 -0.34 -0.01 -7.01
C LEU A 114 0.23 -1.35 -7.50
N PHE A 115 1.13 -1.34 -8.48
CA PHE A 115 1.86 -2.55 -8.92
C PHE A 115 2.71 -3.18 -7.81
N ARG A 116 3.10 -2.40 -6.79
CA ARG A 116 3.85 -2.91 -5.63
C ARG A 116 2.93 -3.46 -4.53
N LEU A 117 1.64 -3.12 -4.55
CA LEU A 117 0.67 -3.65 -3.61
C LEU A 117 0.19 -5.02 -4.06
N HIS A 118 0.08 -5.94 -3.12
CA HIS A 118 -0.57 -7.21 -3.42
C HIS A 118 -2.08 -6.96 -3.61
N PRO A 119 -2.70 -7.45 -4.70
CA PRO A 119 -4.06 -7.08 -5.07
C PRO A 119 -5.10 -7.41 -4.00
N SER A 120 -4.93 -8.54 -3.30
CA SER A 120 -5.82 -8.95 -2.21
C SER A 120 -5.70 -8.13 -0.92
N LYS A 121 -4.84 -7.10 -0.87
CA LYS A 121 -4.80 -6.16 0.28
C LYS A 121 -5.89 -5.09 0.19
N LEU A 122 -6.52 -4.93 -0.97
CA LEU A 122 -7.58 -3.96 -1.23
C LEU A 122 -8.90 -4.68 -1.48
N SER A 123 -10.01 -4.01 -1.15
CA SER A 123 -11.34 -4.45 -1.57
C SER A 123 -11.45 -4.47 -3.10
N HIS A 124 -12.36 -5.30 -3.59
CA HIS A 124 -12.55 -5.49 -5.03
C HIS A 124 -12.93 -4.17 -5.71
N GLU A 125 -13.81 -3.40 -5.08
CA GLU A 125 -14.36 -2.15 -5.58
C GLU A 125 -13.29 -1.07 -5.69
N LEU A 126 -12.47 -0.89 -4.64
CA LEU A 126 -11.35 0.05 -4.68
C LEU A 126 -10.32 -0.34 -5.73
N ARG A 127 -10.00 -1.64 -5.81
CA ARG A 127 -9.06 -2.14 -6.79
C ARG A 127 -9.55 -1.87 -8.21
N TYR A 128 -10.81 -2.21 -8.49
CA TYR A 128 -11.42 -1.99 -9.79
C TYR A 128 -11.37 -0.51 -10.18
N ILE A 129 -11.77 0.40 -9.28
CA ILE A 129 -11.77 1.83 -9.57
C ILE A 129 -10.35 2.35 -9.79
N LEU A 130 -9.38 1.94 -8.98
CA LEU A 130 -7.99 2.37 -9.14
C LEU A 130 -7.34 1.82 -10.41
N GLU A 131 -7.65 0.57 -10.80
CA GLU A 131 -7.18 -0.03 -12.05
C GLU A 131 -7.87 0.60 -13.28
N ASP A 132 -9.19 0.83 -13.22
CA ASP A 132 -9.97 1.46 -14.31
C ASP A 132 -9.53 2.91 -14.57
N ASN A 133 -9.27 3.69 -13.51
CA ASN A 133 -8.70 5.04 -13.65
C ASN A 133 -7.26 5.05 -14.18
N ILE A 134 -6.53 3.93 -14.07
CA ILE A 134 -5.23 3.75 -14.73
C ILE A 134 -5.45 3.42 -16.22
N ASP A 135 -6.40 2.57 -16.57
CA ASP A 135 -6.55 2.10 -17.95
C ASP A 135 -7.34 3.07 -18.85
N SER A 136 -8.18 3.95 -18.29
CA SER A 136 -9.11 4.81 -19.02
C SER A 136 -8.50 6.01 -19.78
N GLU A 137 -7.20 6.34 -19.63
CA GLU A 137 -6.52 7.37 -20.45
C GLU A 137 -5.86 6.83 -21.74
N TRP A 138 -6.12 5.57 -22.11
CA TRP A 138 -5.64 5.00 -23.38
C TRP A 138 -6.55 5.28 -24.60
N PHE A 139 -7.59 6.13 -24.47
CA PHE A 139 -8.48 6.54 -25.56
C PHE A 139 -8.75 8.05 -25.60
#